data_AF-A0A428X785-F1
#
_entry.id   AF-A0A428X785-F1
#
_cell.length_a   1.000
_cell.length_b   1.000
_cell.length_c   1.000
_cell.angle_alpha   90.00
_cell.angle_beta   90.00
_cell.angle_gamma   90.00
#
_symmetry.space_group_name_H-M   'P 1'
#
loop_
_entity.id
_entity.type
_entity.pdbx_description
1 polymer ?
#
loop_
_entity_poly.entity_id
_entity_poly.type
_entity_poly.pdbx_seq_one_letter_code
_entity_poly.pdbx_strand_id
1 'polypeptide(L)'
;RTEPYTPDPHALSIGLGTDWSGLAAAWLTEWERRGPKADLARSKLIGTMETIAAMPNGFVTGSGLYDLDTGRFAPVAGKTVNVSHLSAMFGQVEVCAEVIDLVDLPAFEAAWLQYCRLFNGTREEQTAECGAYFGNLILRQGHARLTAYAAARLNRDDLATRAWREFYTGDGYGPALPWRSEKVTSTLSPTEAAKWVSTNTTALYGLAAIQNLALVGNKITAP
;
A
#
# COMPACT_ATOMS: atom_id res chain seq x y z
N ARG A 1 -21.55 -13.46 0.01
CA ARG A 1 -21.80 -13.95 -1.37
C ARG A 1 -22.37 -15.36 -1.26
N THR A 2 -23.56 -15.62 -1.79
CA THR A 2 -24.33 -16.88 -1.60
C THR A 2 -24.40 -17.76 -2.84
N GLU A 3 -23.75 -17.38 -3.94
CA GLU A 3 -23.67 -18.18 -5.18
C GLU A 3 -22.21 -18.40 -5.61
N PRO A 4 -21.90 -19.49 -6.33
CA PRO A 4 -20.55 -19.75 -6.84
C PRO A 4 -20.14 -18.66 -7.83
N TYR A 5 -18.92 -18.14 -7.67
CA TYR A 5 -18.32 -17.21 -8.61
C TYR A 5 -17.89 -17.97 -9.87
N THR A 6 -18.47 -17.64 -11.02
CA THR A 6 -17.99 -18.09 -12.33
C THR A 6 -17.04 -17.02 -12.89
N PRO A 7 -15.75 -17.32 -13.09
CA PRO A 7 -14.81 -16.36 -13.66
C PRO A 7 -15.22 -15.94 -15.08
N ASP A 8 -15.30 -14.64 -15.32
CA ASP A 8 -15.48 -14.02 -16.64
C ASP A 8 -14.20 -13.26 -17.01
N PRO A 9 -13.50 -13.61 -18.11
CA PRO A 9 -12.27 -12.93 -18.52
C PRO A 9 -12.45 -11.43 -18.80
N HIS A 10 -13.68 -10.96 -19.04
CA HIS A 10 -14.00 -9.56 -19.28
C HIS A 10 -14.49 -8.82 -18.02
N ALA A 11 -14.59 -9.52 -16.89
CA ALA A 11 -15.10 -8.97 -15.63
C ALA A 11 -14.48 -9.66 -14.40
N LEU A 12 -13.16 -9.87 -14.40
CA LEU A 12 -12.47 -10.49 -13.28
C LEU A 12 -12.44 -9.56 -12.07
N SER A 13 -12.94 -10.02 -10.93
CA SER A 13 -12.81 -9.26 -9.68
C SER A 13 -11.37 -9.28 -9.19
N ILE A 14 -10.66 -8.16 -9.31
CA ILE A 14 -9.25 -7.98 -8.90
C ILE A 14 -9.16 -6.92 -7.81
N GLY A 15 -8.46 -7.23 -6.71
CA GLY A 15 -8.16 -6.27 -5.65
C GLY A 15 -7.13 -5.22 -6.11
N LEU A 16 -7.40 -3.95 -5.84
CA LEU A 16 -6.53 -2.84 -6.24
C LEU A 16 -5.26 -2.72 -5.37
N GLY A 17 -5.10 -3.59 -4.38
CA GLY A 17 -3.92 -3.68 -3.54
C GLY A 17 -3.10 -4.94 -3.81
N THR A 18 -3.43 -6.02 -3.10
CA THR A 18 -2.69 -7.29 -3.14
C THR A 18 -2.51 -7.86 -4.54
N ASP A 19 -3.57 -7.83 -5.35
CA ASP A 19 -3.56 -8.49 -6.66
C ASP A 19 -2.96 -7.56 -7.72
N TRP A 20 -3.47 -6.32 -7.80
CA TRP A 20 -3.01 -5.35 -8.80
C TRP A 20 -1.52 -5.01 -8.64
N SER A 21 -0.99 -4.90 -7.42
CA SER A 21 0.44 -4.61 -7.23
C SER A 21 1.35 -5.70 -7.80
N GLY A 22 0.98 -6.98 -7.64
CA GLY A 22 1.72 -8.09 -8.26
C GLY A 22 1.62 -8.09 -9.79
N LEU A 23 0.43 -7.80 -10.33
CA LEU A 23 0.22 -7.68 -11.78
C LEU A 23 1.01 -6.52 -12.37
N ALA A 24 0.95 -5.34 -11.73
CA ALA A 24 1.65 -4.14 -12.14
C ALA A 24 3.16 -4.32 -12.09
N ALA A 25 3.71 -4.96 -11.04
CA ALA A 25 5.12 -5.31 -10.95
C ALA A 25 5.58 -6.21 -12.12
N ALA A 26 4.79 -7.23 -12.45
CA ALA A 26 5.10 -8.13 -13.57
C ALA A 26 5.06 -7.40 -14.93
N TRP A 27 4.07 -6.54 -15.14
CA TRP A 27 3.97 -5.75 -16.37
C TRP A 27 5.10 -4.71 -16.49
N LEU A 28 5.42 -4.01 -15.40
CA LEU A 28 6.53 -3.08 -15.35
C LEU A 28 7.85 -3.78 -15.68
N THR A 29 8.10 -4.95 -15.07
CA THR A 29 9.31 -5.75 -15.31
C THR A 29 9.46 -6.16 -16.78
N GLU A 30 8.40 -6.66 -17.41
CA GLU A 30 8.43 -7.06 -18.83
C GLU A 30 8.66 -5.85 -19.75
N TRP A 31 8.03 -4.71 -19.42
CA TRP A 31 8.19 -3.47 -20.17
C TRP A 31 9.62 -2.93 -20.07
N GLU A 32 10.19 -2.82 -18.87
CA GLU A 32 11.56 -2.32 -18.66
C GLU A 32 12.61 -3.20 -19.35
N ARG A 33 12.43 -4.53 -19.28
CA ARG A 33 13.32 -5.50 -19.92
C ARG A 33 13.20 -5.51 -21.45
N ARG A 34 12.22 -4.81 -22.02
CA ARG A 34 11.88 -4.86 -23.45
C ARG A 34 11.67 -6.29 -23.92
N GLY A 35 10.99 -7.09 -23.10
CA GLY A 35 10.70 -8.49 -23.41
C GLY A 35 9.74 -8.66 -24.60
N PRO A 36 9.50 -9.89 -25.05
CA PRO A 36 8.63 -10.17 -26.20
C PRO A 36 7.19 -9.65 -26.06
N LYS A 37 6.71 -9.39 -24.83
CA LYS A 37 5.37 -8.86 -24.54
C LYS A 37 5.39 -7.43 -24.00
N ALA A 38 6.50 -6.70 -24.15
CA ALA A 38 6.67 -5.37 -23.56
C ALA A 38 5.55 -4.38 -23.91
N ASP A 39 5.11 -4.32 -25.18
CA ASP A 39 4.05 -3.40 -25.61
C ASP A 39 2.70 -3.75 -24.97
N LEU A 40 2.37 -5.04 -24.88
CA LEU A 40 1.16 -5.51 -24.21
C LEU A 40 1.21 -5.23 -22.72
N ALA A 41 2.34 -5.50 -22.07
CA ALA A 41 2.55 -5.26 -20.65
C ALA A 41 2.41 -3.77 -20.32
N ARG A 42 3.06 -2.90 -21.10
CA ARG A 42 2.93 -1.44 -20.99
C ARG A 42 1.47 -1.00 -21.17
N SER A 43 0.78 -1.51 -22.18
CA SER A 43 -0.62 -1.17 -22.43
C SER A 43 -1.53 -1.54 -21.24
N LYS A 44 -1.33 -2.71 -20.62
CA LYS A 44 -2.10 -3.14 -19.45
C LYS A 44 -1.79 -2.32 -18.21
N LEU A 45 -0.52 -2.02 -17.98
CA LEU A 45 -0.10 -1.18 -16.87
C LEU A 45 -0.74 0.22 -16.98
N ILE A 46 -0.59 0.88 -18.12
CA ILE A 46 -1.16 2.22 -18.33
C ILE A 46 -2.70 2.18 -18.30
N GLY A 47 -3.33 1.20 -18.95
CA GLY A 47 -4.79 1.06 -18.97
C GLY A 47 -5.40 0.89 -17.57
N THR A 48 -4.73 0.12 -16.70
CA THR A 48 -5.15 -0.03 -15.30
C THR A 48 -4.88 1.22 -14.47
N MET A 49 -3.75 1.91 -14.68
CA MET A 49 -3.47 3.19 -14.01
C MET A 49 -4.52 4.26 -14.36
N GLU A 50 -4.85 4.41 -15.64
CA GLU A 50 -5.89 5.33 -16.12
C GLU A 50 -7.25 5.03 -15.51
N THR A 51 -7.63 3.76 -15.45
CA THR A 51 -8.95 3.36 -14.94
C THR A 51 -9.05 3.40 -13.42
N ILE A 52 -7.96 3.14 -12.69
CA ILE A 52 -7.88 3.41 -11.24
C ILE A 52 -8.02 4.92 -10.98
N ALA A 53 -7.30 5.75 -11.73
CA ALA A 53 -7.36 7.21 -11.59
C ALA A 53 -8.76 7.78 -11.87
N ALA A 54 -9.52 7.13 -12.76
CA ALA A 54 -10.89 7.52 -13.08
C ALA A 54 -11.93 7.06 -12.04
N MET A 55 -11.59 6.16 -11.11
CA MET A 55 -12.51 5.75 -10.04
C MET A 55 -12.74 6.91 -9.06
N PRO A 56 -13.98 7.19 -8.61
CA PRO A 56 -14.28 8.31 -7.72
C PRO A 56 -13.48 8.34 -6.40
N ASN A 57 -13.04 7.17 -5.93
CA ASN A 57 -12.23 6.99 -4.73
C ASN A 57 -10.89 6.29 -5.03
N GLY A 58 -10.46 6.20 -6.30
CA GLY A 58 -9.18 5.59 -6.67
C GLY A 58 -8.92 4.23 -6.00
N PHE A 59 -7.76 4.08 -5.35
CA PHE A 59 -7.39 2.88 -4.59
C PHE A 59 -8.29 2.57 -3.39
N VAL A 60 -8.99 3.57 -2.81
CA VAL A 60 -9.94 3.37 -1.71
C VAL A 60 -11.17 2.55 -2.15
N THR A 61 -11.42 2.47 -3.46
CA THR A 61 -12.43 1.58 -4.07
C THR A 61 -12.19 0.10 -3.74
N GLY A 62 -10.93 -0.30 -3.51
CA GLY A 62 -10.56 -1.62 -3.00
C GLY A 62 -10.46 -2.74 -4.03
N SER A 63 -11.40 -2.81 -4.97
CA SER A 63 -11.39 -3.79 -6.08
C SER A 63 -12.12 -3.24 -7.30
N GLY A 64 -11.84 -3.83 -8.47
CA GLY A 64 -12.53 -3.53 -9.72
C GLY A 64 -12.78 -4.77 -10.56
N LEU A 65 -13.67 -4.67 -11.53
CA LEU A 65 -13.87 -5.70 -12.56
C LEU A 65 -12.89 -5.43 -13.70
N TYR A 66 -11.93 -6.31 -13.88
CA TYR A 66 -10.84 -6.20 -14.84
C TYR A 66 -11.13 -7.02 -16.10
N ASP A 67 -10.94 -6.40 -17.25
CA ASP A 67 -11.04 -7.04 -18.55
C ASP A 67 -9.63 -7.43 -19.06
N LEU A 68 -9.42 -8.72 -19.31
CA LEU A 68 -8.11 -9.28 -19.70
C LEU A 68 -7.61 -8.82 -21.06
N ASP A 69 -8.51 -8.50 -21.98
CA ASP A 69 -8.19 -8.17 -23.37
C ASP A 69 -7.81 -6.70 -23.49
N THR A 70 -8.55 -5.83 -22.83
CA THR A 70 -8.35 -4.38 -22.85
C THR A 70 -7.35 -3.89 -21.83
N GLY A 71 -7.10 -4.65 -20.75
CA GLY A 71 -6.21 -4.23 -19.68
C GLY A 71 -6.79 -3.09 -18.84
N ARG A 72 -8.11 -3.06 -18.66
CA ARG A 72 -8.84 -1.94 -18.04
C ARG A 72 -9.84 -2.43 -17.00
N PHE A 73 -10.06 -1.60 -15.99
CA PHE A 73 -11.16 -1.80 -15.06
C PHE A 73 -12.46 -1.20 -15.62
N ALA A 74 -13.59 -1.87 -15.36
CA ALA A 74 -14.91 -1.35 -15.64
C ALA A 74 -15.15 -0.04 -14.84
N PRO A 75 -15.88 0.93 -15.41
CA PRO A 75 -16.20 2.18 -14.71
C PRO A 75 -16.95 1.94 -13.39
N VAL A 76 -16.61 2.73 -12.37
CA VAL A 76 -17.29 2.74 -11.08
C VAL A 76 -18.04 4.06 -10.93
N ALA A 77 -19.37 4.01 -10.82
CA ALA A 77 -20.22 5.20 -10.87
C ALA A 77 -20.22 6.03 -9.57
N GLY A 78 -19.90 5.41 -8.43
CA GLY A 78 -20.02 6.05 -7.11
C GLY A 78 -18.77 5.91 -6.25
N LYS A 79 -18.71 6.72 -5.19
CA LYS A 79 -17.68 6.58 -4.15
C LYS A 79 -17.89 5.27 -3.40
N THR A 80 -16.89 4.39 -3.46
CA THR A 80 -16.85 3.12 -2.74
C THR A 80 -15.69 3.15 -1.77
N VAL A 81 -15.91 2.65 -0.55
CA VAL A 81 -14.85 2.47 0.46
C VAL A 81 -14.75 1.00 0.79
N ASN A 82 -13.66 0.37 0.35
CA ASN A 82 -13.34 -1.02 0.64
C ASN A 82 -11.83 -1.18 0.86
N VAL A 83 -11.37 -0.72 2.02
CA VAL A 83 -9.94 -0.69 2.35
C VAL A 83 -9.58 -1.92 3.18
N SER A 84 -8.51 -2.60 2.78
CA SER A 84 -7.89 -3.68 3.55
C SER A 84 -6.53 -3.23 4.08
N HIS A 85 -6.19 -3.67 5.29
CA HIS A 85 -4.85 -3.48 5.86
C HIS A 85 -3.76 -4.25 5.09
N LEU A 86 -4.14 -5.18 4.21
CA LEU A 86 -3.19 -5.95 3.40
C LEU A 86 -2.81 -5.22 2.10
N SER A 87 -3.63 -4.29 1.61
CA SER A 87 -3.48 -3.73 0.26
C SER A 87 -2.08 -3.17 -0.01
N ALA A 88 -1.55 -2.35 0.92
CA ALA A 88 -0.26 -1.70 0.74
C ALA A 88 0.95 -2.48 1.31
N MET A 89 0.77 -3.74 1.73
CA MET A 89 1.82 -4.50 2.43
C MET A 89 2.66 -5.42 1.54
N PHE A 90 2.25 -5.63 0.28
CA PHE A 90 2.86 -6.61 -0.63
C PHE A 90 3.48 -5.98 -1.88
N GLY A 91 4.23 -4.89 -1.73
CA GLY A 91 4.94 -4.24 -2.84
C GLY A 91 4.20 -3.09 -3.51
N GLN A 92 2.96 -2.80 -3.12
CA GLN A 92 2.19 -1.72 -3.74
C GLN A 92 2.84 -0.35 -3.59
N VAL A 93 3.47 -0.04 -2.45
CA VAL A 93 4.11 1.25 -2.22
C VAL A 93 5.28 1.44 -3.18
N GLU A 94 6.09 0.39 -3.31
CA GLU A 94 7.25 0.32 -4.19
C GLU A 94 6.84 0.49 -5.66
N VAL A 95 5.88 -0.33 -6.11
CA VAL A 95 5.40 -0.29 -7.50
C VAL A 95 4.76 1.06 -7.81
N CYS A 96 3.93 1.61 -6.92
CA CYS A 96 3.33 2.92 -7.13
C CYS A 96 4.39 4.03 -7.26
N ALA A 97 5.43 4.01 -6.43
CA ALA A 97 6.52 4.99 -6.53
C ALA A 97 7.24 4.90 -7.88
N GLU A 98 7.61 3.70 -8.32
CA GLU A 98 8.31 3.48 -9.60
C GLU A 98 7.45 3.91 -10.80
N VAL A 99 6.18 3.49 -10.86
CA VAL A 99 5.33 3.82 -12.03
C VAL A 99 4.95 5.29 -12.08
N ILE A 100 4.85 5.96 -10.93
CA ILE A 100 4.61 7.41 -10.87
C ILE A 100 5.81 8.19 -11.41
N ASP A 101 7.04 7.74 -11.14
CA ASP A 101 8.23 8.39 -11.67
C ASP A 101 8.45 8.09 -13.17
N LEU A 102 7.94 6.95 -13.66
CA LEU A 102 8.12 6.51 -15.04
C LEU A 102 7.02 7.01 -16.01
N VAL A 103 5.79 7.19 -15.52
CA VAL A 103 4.61 7.48 -16.34
C VAL A 103 3.98 8.82 -15.93
N ASP A 104 3.92 9.76 -16.87
CA ASP A 104 3.23 11.04 -16.67
C ASP A 104 1.70 10.85 -16.67
N LEU A 105 1.16 10.53 -15.50
CA LEU A 105 -0.28 10.40 -15.27
C LEU A 105 -0.65 11.02 -13.92
N PRO A 106 -0.75 12.36 -13.82
CA PRO A 106 -0.95 13.07 -12.55
C PRO A 106 -2.24 12.67 -11.81
N ALA A 107 -3.28 12.25 -12.53
CA ALA A 107 -4.51 11.78 -11.93
C ALA A 107 -4.32 10.46 -11.14
N PHE A 108 -3.41 9.59 -11.60
CA PHE A 108 -3.07 8.37 -10.89
C PHE A 108 -2.24 8.67 -9.64
N GLU A 109 -1.27 9.58 -9.74
CA GLU A 109 -0.52 10.05 -8.57
C GLU A 109 -1.47 10.66 -7.53
N ALA A 110 -2.43 11.50 -7.94
CA ALA A 110 -3.41 12.07 -7.03
C ALA A 110 -4.24 11.00 -6.30
N ALA A 111 -4.68 9.95 -7.01
CA ALA A 111 -5.38 8.81 -6.41
C ALA A 111 -4.51 8.02 -5.42
N TRP A 112 -3.22 7.84 -5.71
CA TRP A 112 -2.27 7.19 -4.80
C TRP A 112 -2.00 8.06 -3.56
N LEU A 113 -1.78 9.36 -3.73
CA LEU A 113 -1.54 10.30 -2.64
C LEU A 113 -2.77 10.46 -1.74
N GLN A 114 -3.99 10.36 -2.28
CA GLN A 114 -5.23 10.26 -1.50
C GLN A 114 -5.16 9.05 -0.57
N TYR A 115 -4.90 7.85 -1.10
CA TYR A 115 -4.79 6.63 -0.29
C TYR A 115 -3.70 6.77 0.79
N CYS A 116 -2.54 7.31 0.41
CA CYS A 116 -1.41 7.48 1.30
C CYS A 116 -1.70 8.39 2.49
N ARG A 117 -2.33 9.55 2.26
CA ARG A 117 -2.70 10.51 3.32
C ARG A 117 -3.76 9.92 4.26
N LEU A 118 -4.75 9.24 3.68
CA LEU A 118 -5.98 8.89 4.38
C LEU A 118 -5.91 7.56 5.14
N PHE A 119 -5.03 6.63 4.78
CA PHE A 119 -5.00 5.29 5.41
C PHE A 119 -4.91 5.36 6.93
N ASN A 120 -3.89 6.05 7.45
CA ASN A 120 -3.73 6.32 8.88
C ASN A 120 -4.42 7.63 9.33
N GLY A 121 -5.16 8.29 8.43
CA GLY A 121 -5.86 9.54 8.69
C GLY A 121 -7.00 9.38 9.68
N THR A 122 -7.60 10.51 10.04
CA THR A 122 -8.76 10.55 10.93
C THR A 122 -10.01 10.06 10.21
N ARG A 123 -11.03 9.63 10.97
CA ARG A 123 -12.31 9.20 10.39
C ARG A 123 -13.02 10.36 9.70
N GLU A 124 -12.84 11.56 10.24
CA GLU A 124 -13.36 12.82 9.74
C GLU A 124 -12.76 13.15 8.35
N GLU A 125 -11.43 13.10 8.21
CA GLU A 125 -10.75 13.29 6.91
C GLU A 125 -11.19 12.25 5.88
N GLN A 126 -11.24 10.96 6.28
CA GLN A 126 -11.68 9.88 5.39
C GLN A 126 -13.13 10.08 4.94
N THR A 127 -14.03 10.44 5.84
CA THR A 127 -15.46 10.64 5.53
C THR A 127 -15.66 11.86 4.64
N ALA A 128 -14.97 12.96 4.93
CA ALA A 128 -15.05 14.18 4.12
C ALA A 128 -14.59 13.95 2.68
N GLU A 129 -13.50 13.21 2.48
CA GLU A 129 -12.92 13.00 1.15
C GLU A 129 -13.58 11.82 0.40
N CYS A 130 -13.81 10.68 1.06
CA CYS A 130 -14.26 9.44 0.44
C CYS A 130 -15.75 9.12 0.65
N GLY A 131 -16.48 9.89 1.46
CA GLY A 131 -17.89 9.69 1.78
C GLY A 131 -18.16 8.66 2.89
N ALA A 132 -17.14 7.95 3.36
CA ALA A 132 -17.19 7.05 4.52
C ALA A 132 -15.77 6.84 5.08
N TYR A 133 -15.67 6.42 6.35
CA TYR A 133 -14.40 6.07 6.99
C TYR A 133 -14.02 4.61 6.76
N PHE A 134 -12.73 4.26 6.92
CA PHE A 134 -12.16 2.99 6.45
C PHE A 134 -12.32 1.81 7.42
N GLY A 135 -13.21 1.91 8.41
CA GLY A 135 -13.38 0.87 9.43
C GLY A 135 -12.22 0.83 10.46
N ASN A 136 -11.98 -0.35 11.03
CA ASN A 136 -10.92 -0.60 12.01
C ASN A 136 -9.71 -1.27 11.31
N LEU A 137 -8.77 -0.45 10.85
CA LEU A 137 -7.54 -0.91 10.21
C LEU A 137 -6.40 -1.12 11.23
N ILE A 138 -5.52 -2.07 10.90
CA ILE A 138 -4.29 -2.45 11.61
C ILE A 138 -3.07 -2.26 10.71
N LEU A 139 -1.87 -2.58 11.20
CA LEU A 139 -0.57 -2.42 10.55
C LEU A 139 -0.19 -0.96 10.31
N ARG A 140 -0.67 -0.05 11.15
CA ARG A 140 -0.41 1.38 11.14
C ARG A 140 1.07 1.72 11.14
N GLN A 141 1.91 0.98 11.89
CA GLN A 141 3.37 1.19 11.87
C GLN A 141 3.95 0.92 10.47
N GLY A 142 3.52 -0.17 9.82
CA GLY A 142 3.91 -0.46 8.44
C GLY A 142 3.38 0.58 7.45
N HIS A 143 2.16 1.09 7.65
CA HIS A 143 1.56 2.12 6.80
C HIS A 143 2.11 3.53 7.04
N ALA A 144 2.95 3.75 8.07
CA ALA A 144 3.62 5.03 8.27
C ALA A 144 4.43 5.48 7.03
N ARG A 145 4.95 4.52 6.26
CA ARG A 145 5.66 4.76 5.00
C ARG A 145 4.79 5.38 3.90
N LEU A 146 3.48 5.14 3.93
CA LEU A 146 2.53 5.82 3.04
C LEU A 146 2.44 7.31 3.41
N THR A 147 2.27 7.60 4.69
CA THR A 147 2.23 8.98 5.19
C THR A 147 3.54 9.71 4.86
N ALA A 148 4.69 9.05 5.01
CA ALA A 148 6.00 9.58 4.63
C ALA A 148 6.11 9.85 3.12
N TYR A 149 5.64 8.94 2.27
CA TYR A 149 5.61 9.14 0.82
C TYR A 149 4.75 10.35 0.44
N ALA A 150 3.56 10.47 1.01
CA ALA A 150 2.71 11.64 0.79
C ALA A 150 3.35 12.94 1.28
N ALA A 151 4.04 12.91 2.43
CA ALA A 151 4.76 14.06 2.95
C ALA A 151 5.85 14.54 1.98
N ALA A 152 6.65 13.64 1.42
CA ALA A 152 7.71 13.97 0.48
C ALA A 152 7.17 14.53 -0.84
N ARG A 153 6.18 13.86 -1.46
CA ARG A 153 5.60 14.30 -2.75
C ARG A 153 4.83 15.62 -2.65
N LEU A 154 4.15 15.85 -1.52
CA LEU A 154 3.35 17.06 -1.30
C LEU A 154 4.13 18.18 -0.57
N ASN A 155 5.39 17.94 -0.22
CA ASN A 155 6.21 18.84 0.61
C ASN A 155 5.47 19.28 1.91
N ARG A 156 4.94 18.31 2.65
CA ARG A 156 4.12 18.51 3.86
C ARG A 156 4.81 18.04 5.13
N ASP A 157 5.39 18.99 5.86
CA ASP A 157 6.07 18.74 7.14
C ASP A 157 5.15 18.14 8.20
N ASP A 158 3.86 18.49 8.21
CA ASP A 158 2.90 17.96 9.16
C ASP A 158 2.66 16.45 8.96
N LEU A 159 2.65 15.99 7.70
CA LEU A 159 2.58 14.57 7.37
C LEU A 159 3.89 13.86 7.71
N ALA A 160 5.04 14.50 7.52
CA ALA A 160 6.34 13.94 7.90
C ALA A 160 6.43 13.68 9.41
N THR A 161 6.03 14.66 10.24
CA THR A 161 5.93 14.49 11.70
C THR A 161 4.92 13.40 12.06
N ARG A 162 3.76 13.37 11.39
CA ARG A 162 2.75 12.33 11.60
C ARG A 162 3.27 10.93 11.28
N ALA A 163 4.05 10.76 10.20
CA ALA A 163 4.63 9.48 9.82
C ALA A 163 5.58 8.93 10.90
N TRP A 164 6.45 9.77 11.48
CA TRP A 164 7.30 9.36 12.59
C TRP A 164 6.51 9.00 13.85
N ARG A 165 5.48 9.79 14.18
CA ARG A 165 4.57 9.45 15.29
C ARG A 165 3.89 8.10 15.07
N GLU A 166 3.32 7.87 13.88
CA GLU A 166 2.71 6.58 13.50
C GLU A 166 3.70 5.43 13.59
N PHE A 167 4.96 5.65 13.20
CA PHE A 167 6.01 4.65 13.31
C PHE A 167 6.32 4.30 14.78
N TYR A 168 6.42 5.28 15.68
CA TYR A 168 6.76 5.02 17.08
C TYR A 168 5.59 4.53 17.93
N THR A 169 4.37 4.98 17.65
CA THR A 169 3.19 4.74 18.50
C THR A 169 2.13 3.86 17.83
N GLY A 170 2.37 3.39 16.61
CA GLY A 170 1.49 2.48 15.89
C GLY A 170 1.45 1.07 16.49
N ASP A 171 0.66 0.19 15.88
CA ASP A 171 0.68 -1.23 16.19
C ASP A 171 1.92 -1.88 15.55
N GLY A 172 2.78 -2.48 16.38
CA GLY A 172 4.03 -3.07 15.92
C GLY A 172 5.11 -2.99 16.99
N TYR A 173 6.34 -2.69 16.58
CA TYR A 173 7.46 -2.58 17.50
C TYR A 173 7.64 -1.16 18.02
N GLY A 174 7.12 -0.93 19.23
CA GLY A 174 7.36 0.31 19.96
C GLY A 174 8.80 0.40 20.49
N PRO A 175 9.28 1.63 20.78
CA PRO A 175 10.66 1.88 21.22
C PRO A 175 10.99 1.22 22.57
N ALA A 176 10.00 1.02 23.43
CA ALA A 176 10.17 0.45 24.77
C ALA A 176 10.14 -1.08 24.83
N LEU A 177 10.06 -1.77 23.69
CA LEU A 177 10.15 -3.23 23.65
C LEU A 177 11.52 -3.73 24.11
N PRO A 178 11.67 -5.02 24.47
CA PRO A 178 12.91 -5.52 25.07
C PRO A 178 14.15 -5.41 24.17
N TRP A 179 13.98 -5.41 22.84
CA TRP A 179 15.05 -5.35 21.83
C TRP A 179 16.22 -6.31 22.08
N ARG A 180 15.91 -7.48 22.66
CA ARG A 180 16.86 -8.56 22.94
C ARG A 180 16.16 -9.91 22.83
N SER A 181 16.95 -10.95 22.57
CA SER A 181 16.55 -12.33 22.80
C SER A 181 16.78 -12.72 24.26
N GLU A 182 16.16 -13.83 24.65
CA GLU A 182 16.38 -14.47 25.93
C GLU A 182 16.68 -15.95 25.72
N LYS A 183 17.62 -16.48 26.51
CA LYS A 183 17.92 -17.90 26.52
C LYS A 183 16.73 -18.70 27.05
N VAL A 184 16.28 -19.69 26.29
CA VAL A 184 15.22 -20.63 26.65
C VAL A 184 15.81 -22.02 26.79
N THR A 185 15.79 -22.57 28.00
CA THR A 185 16.31 -23.90 28.30
C THR A 185 15.22 -24.98 28.40
N SER A 186 13.95 -24.60 28.30
CA SER A 186 12.79 -25.50 28.42
C SER A 186 12.40 -26.20 27.11
N THR A 187 13.16 -26.00 26.03
CA THR A 187 12.97 -26.63 24.72
C THR A 187 13.88 -27.85 24.57
N LEU A 188 13.59 -28.74 23.59
CA LEU A 188 14.40 -29.95 23.32
C LEU A 188 15.90 -29.67 23.19
N SER A 189 16.24 -28.53 22.59
CA SER A 189 17.58 -27.96 22.59
C SER A 189 17.50 -26.53 23.12
N PRO A 190 18.35 -26.15 24.09
CA PRO A 190 18.42 -24.76 24.54
C PRO A 190 18.63 -23.80 23.36
N THR A 191 17.90 -22.69 23.33
CA THR A 191 17.89 -21.74 22.21
C THR A 191 17.81 -20.30 22.70
N GLU A 192 17.96 -19.34 21.78
CA GLU A 192 17.64 -17.93 21.98
C GLU A 192 16.28 -17.62 21.37
N ALA A 193 15.40 -16.96 22.13
CA ALA A 193 14.07 -16.61 21.65
C ALA A 193 13.72 -15.18 22.00
N ALA A 194 13.11 -14.47 21.06
CA ALA A 194 12.42 -13.20 21.29
C ALA A 194 10.93 -13.43 21.07
N LYS A 195 10.20 -13.86 22.10
CA LYS A 195 8.77 -14.26 21.99
C LYS A 195 7.84 -13.14 21.54
N TRP A 196 8.31 -11.89 21.67
CA TRP A 196 7.62 -10.68 21.23
C TRP A 196 7.85 -10.37 19.74
N VAL A 197 8.74 -11.11 19.06
CA VAL A 197 9.06 -10.94 17.63
C VAL A 197 8.16 -11.82 16.77
N SER A 198 7.83 -11.30 15.59
CA SER A 198 7.01 -11.90 14.54
C SER A 198 7.64 -11.52 13.21
N THR A 199 7.66 -12.44 12.25
CA THR A 199 8.21 -12.17 10.91
C THR A 199 7.45 -11.05 10.21
N ASN A 200 6.12 -11.02 10.34
CA ASN A 200 5.28 -9.99 9.71
C ASN A 200 5.63 -8.60 10.26
N THR A 201 5.65 -8.44 11.59
CA THR A 201 5.95 -7.16 12.22
C THR A 201 7.39 -6.73 11.93
N THR A 202 8.35 -7.66 11.93
CA THR A 202 9.76 -7.38 11.58
C THR A 202 9.88 -6.85 10.16
N ALA A 203 9.26 -7.50 9.18
CA ALA A 203 9.32 -7.06 7.79
C ALA A 203 8.74 -5.65 7.61
N LEU A 204 7.57 -5.39 8.21
CA LEU A 204 6.90 -4.09 8.10
C LEU A 204 7.64 -2.99 8.87
N TYR A 205 8.18 -3.30 10.06
CA TYR A 205 9.03 -2.38 10.82
C TYR A 205 10.26 -1.98 9.99
N GLY A 206 10.95 -2.97 9.39
CA GLY A 206 12.12 -2.73 8.57
C GLY A 206 11.84 -1.83 7.36
N LEU A 207 10.79 -2.15 6.59
CA LEU A 207 10.38 -1.34 5.43
C LEU A 207 9.98 0.07 5.83
N ALA A 208 9.18 0.23 6.89
CA ALA A 208 8.76 1.54 7.36
C ALA A 208 9.95 2.37 7.87
N ALA A 209 10.90 1.77 8.59
CA ALA A 209 12.10 2.46 9.04
C ALA A 209 12.95 2.96 7.86
N ILE A 210 13.24 2.08 6.90
CA ILE A 210 14.06 2.41 5.71
C ILE A 210 13.39 3.53 4.90
N GLN A 211 12.10 3.40 4.61
CA GLN A 211 11.39 4.37 3.75
C GLN A 211 11.14 5.69 4.46
N ASN A 212 10.80 5.69 5.76
CA ASN A 212 10.66 6.93 6.51
C ASN A 212 11.99 7.69 6.59
N LEU A 213 13.12 7.00 6.81
CA LEU A 213 14.43 7.64 6.78
C LEU A 213 14.75 8.24 5.42
N ALA A 214 14.48 7.52 4.34
CA ALA A 214 14.74 7.98 2.97
C ALA A 214 13.90 9.19 2.57
N LEU A 215 12.62 9.21 2.98
CA LEU A 215 11.65 10.21 2.52
C LEU A 215 11.54 11.42 3.44
N VAL A 216 11.62 11.21 4.76
CA VAL A 216 11.35 12.23 5.79
C VAL A 216 12.32 12.13 6.98
N GLY A 217 13.52 11.60 6.76
CA GLY A 217 14.55 11.45 7.80
C GLY A 217 14.99 12.76 8.44
N ASN A 218 14.88 13.88 7.70
CA ASN A 218 15.13 15.23 8.22
C ASN A 218 14.14 15.68 9.31
N LYS A 219 13.02 14.96 9.49
CA LYS A 219 11.99 15.23 10.50
C LYS A 219 11.95 14.18 11.61
N ILE A 220 12.94 13.28 11.66
CA ILE A 220 13.03 12.29 12.74
C ILE A 220 13.23 13.00 14.08
N THR A 221 12.47 12.59 15.08
CA THR A 221 12.61 13.04 16.46
C THR A 221 12.89 11.84 17.34
N ALA A 222 13.69 12.02 18.37
CA ALA A 222 13.86 10.97 19.38
C ALA A 222 12.49 10.59 19.96
N PRO A 223 12.16 9.29 20.04
CA PRO A 223 10.91 8.82 20.63
C PRO A 223 10.83 9.06 22.14
#